data_AF-A0A269PLU9-F1
#
_entry.id   AF-A0A269PLU9-F1
#
_cell.length_a   1.000
_cell.length_b   1.000
_cell.length_c   1.000
_cell.angle_alpha   90.00
_cell.angle_beta   90.00
_cell.angle_gamma   90.00
#
_symmetry.space_group_name_H-M   'P 1'
#
loop_
_entity.id
_entity.type
_entity.pdbx_description
1 polymer ?
#
loop_
_entity_poly.entity_id
_entity_poly.type
_entity_poly.pdbx_seq_one_letter_code
_entity_poly.pdbx_strand_id
1 'polypeptide(L)'
;MNSEQLSRISTYFVSFVTISIWSLLIWQYFNEGVPSHYLLQNPEFPELSNWWGALLLPFLSWALLKLIKNRIVNSPEESRPLLTKQVIISLVLSLIYGAILSLSFLYGYSEVSSVLFPGILCFALFFRVYRAEFILGFIMSMSFVFGAVLPTIFAALIAFASAVVYFITHFIWVKMRSVKVTKQAA
;
A
#
# COMPACT_ATOMS: atom_id res chain seq x y z
N MET A 1 -12.24 -19.64 -2.02
CA MET A 1 -11.08 -19.81 -2.91
C MET A 1 -10.11 -20.76 -2.26
N ASN A 2 -9.64 -21.77 -3.00
CA ASN A 2 -8.62 -22.69 -2.50
C ASN A 2 -7.19 -22.10 -2.66
N SER A 3 -6.19 -22.76 -2.09
CA SER A 3 -4.79 -22.30 -2.11
C SER A 3 -4.21 -22.23 -3.52
N GLU A 4 -4.56 -23.17 -4.40
CA GLU A 4 -4.11 -23.20 -5.79
C GLU A 4 -4.63 -21.99 -6.58
N GLN A 5 -5.92 -21.67 -6.47
CA GLN A 5 -6.54 -20.52 -7.11
C GLN A 5 -5.84 -19.21 -6.68
N LEU A 6 -5.59 -19.04 -5.38
CA LEU A 6 -4.88 -17.87 -4.87
C LEU A 6 -3.45 -17.77 -5.43
N SER A 7 -2.77 -18.91 -5.59
CA SER A 7 -1.42 -18.95 -6.16
C SER A 7 -1.41 -18.59 -7.64
N ARG A 8 -2.38 -19.08 -8.42
CA ARG A 8 -2.54 -18.73 -9.84
C ARG A 8 -2.82 -17.25 -10.02
N ILE A 9 -3.76 -16.69 -9.25
CA ILE A 9 -4.07 -15.26 -9.28
C ILE A 9 -2.86 -14.41 -8.88
N SER A 10 -2.13 -14.81 -7.84
CA SER A 10 -0.91 -14.09 -7.43
C SER A 10 0.14 -14.09 -8.54
N THR A 11 0.31 -15.21 -9.24
CA THR A 11 1.25 -15.33 -10.36
C THR A 11 0.82 -14.44 -11.52
N TYR A 12 -0.45 -14.48 -11.93
CA TYR A 12 -0.98 -13.63 -13.00
C TYR A 12 -0.84 -12.15 -12.66
N PHE A 13 -1.09 -11.77 -11.41
CA PHE A 13 -0.93 -10.40 -10.96
C PHE A 13 0.52 -9.94 -11.03
N VAL A 14 1.48 -10.72 -10.50
CA VAL A 14 2.91 -10.38 -10.57
C VAL A 14 3.38 -10.30 -12.02
N SER A 15 2.95 -11.24 -12.88
CA SER A 15 3.27 -11.19 -14.32
C SER A 15 2.70 -9.94 -14.97
N PHE A 16 1.46 -9.57 -14.67
CA PHE A 16 0.84 -8.35 -15.18
C PHE A 16 1.60 -7.09 -14.73
N VAL A 17 1.97 -6.98 -13.46
CA VAL A 17 2.76 -5.86 -12.94
C VAL A 17 4.13 -5.81 -13.63
N THR A 18 4.80 -6.95 -13.76
CA THR A 18 6.11 -7.07 -14.43
C THR A 18 6.03 -6.59 -15.87
N ILE A 19 5.10 -7.14 -16.66
CA ILE A 19 4.96 -6.77 -18.07
C ILE A 19 4.63 -5.29 -18.19
N SER A 20 3.75 -4.76 -17.34
CA SER A 20 3.35 -3.35 -17.37
C SER A 20 4.54 -2.42 -17.09
N ILE A 21 5.32 -2.67 -16.03
CA ILE A 21 6.44 -1.79 -15.68
C ILE A 21 7.57 -1.87 -16.72
N TRP A 22 7.88 -3.06 -17.22
CA TRP A 22 8.88 -3.22 -18.28
C TRP A 22 8.44 -2.54 -19.57
N SER A 23 7.18 -2.69 -19.97
CA SER A 23 6.66 -2.02 -21.17
C SER A 23 6.74 -0.50 -21.04
N LEU A 24 6.38 0.05 -19.86
CA LEU A 24 6.47 1.48 -19.58
C LEU A 24 7.91 1.99 -19.63
N LEU A 25 8.85 1.30 -18.96
CA LEU A 25 10.26 1.72 -18.90
C LEU A 25 10.94 1.61 -20.27
N ILE A 26 10.64 0.56 -21.04
CA ILE A 26 11.13 0.41 -22.41
C ILE A 26 10.60 1.55 -23.29
N TRP A 27 9.30 1.88 -23.17
CA TRP A 27 8.73 3.00 -23.91
C TRP A 27 9.39 4.34 -23.52
N GLN A 28 9.60 4.59 -22.22
CA GLN A 28 10.30 5.78 -21.73
C GLN A 28 11.73 5.85 -22.27
N TYR A 29 12.47 4.74 -22.23
CA TYR A 29 13.84 4.66 -22.75
C TYR A 29 13.96 5.09 -24.22
N PHE A 30 13.00 4.72 -25.07
CA PHE A 30 13.04 5.05 -26.50
C PHE A 30 12.48 6.42 -26.88
N ASN A 31 11.68 7.07 -26.02
CA ASN A 31 11.02 8.34 -26.36
C ASN A 31 11.61 9.54 -25.61
N GLU A 32 11.70 9.45 -24.28
CA GLU A 32 11.98 10.61 -23.41
C GLU A 32 13.19 10.39 -22.47
N GLY A 33 13.74 9.17 -22.46
CA GLY A 33 14.64 8.71 -21.42
C GLY A 33 13.88 8.22 -20.17
N VAL A 34 14.51 7.36 -19.38
CA VAL A 34 13.89 6.89 -18.13
C VAL A 34 14.05 7.95 -17.05
N PRO A 35 12.94 8.50 -16.50
CA PRO A 35 13.02 9.58 -15.52
C PRO A 35 13.67 9.14 -14.21
N SER A 36 14.15 10.12 -13.47
CA SER A 36 14.55 9.94 -12.09
C SER A 36 13.93 11.01 -11.21
N HIS A 37 13.78 10.69 -9.93
CA HIS A 37 13.19 11.59 -8.94
C HIS A 37 14.16 11.84 -7.80
N TYR A 38 14.26 13.10 -7.38
CA TYR A 38 14.94 13.48 -6.16
C TYR A 38 14.03 13.28 -4.96
N LEU A 39 14.58 12.76 -3.87
CA LEU A 39 13.85 12.65 -2.62
C LEU A 39 13.41 14.05 -2.16
N LEU A 40 12.14 14.21 -1.77
CA LEU A 40 11.58 15.50 -1.33
C LEU A 40 11.78 16.67 -2.31
N GLN A 41 11.98 16.39 -3.61
CA GLN A 41 12.30 17.39 -4.62
C GLN A 41 13.56 18.23 -4.30
N ASN A 42 14.45 17.73 -3.45
CA ASN A 42 15.70 18.42 -3.12
C ASN A 42 16.87 17.79 -3.93
N PRO A 43 17.53 18.58 -4.81
CA PRO A 43 18.62 18.10 -5.65
C PRO A 43 19.88 17.67 -4.86
N GLU A 44 19.99 18.04 -3.58
CA GLU A 44 21.10 17.60 -2.72
C GLU A 44 20.98 16.13 -2.29
N PHE A 45 19.82 15.50 -2.47
CA PHE A 45 19.61 14.08 -2.15
C PHE A 45 19.89 13.17 -3.35
N PRO A 46 20.13 11.86 -3.12
CA PRO A 46 20.34 10.91 -4.20
C PRO A 46 19.19 10.88 -5.21
N GLU A 47 19.55 10.94 -6.48
CA GLU A 47 18.63 10.76 -7.59
C GLU A 47 18.19 9.29 -7.68
N LEU A 48 16.87 9.06 -7.70
CA LEU A 48 16.29 7.72 -7.73
C LEU A 48 15.66 7.48 -9.11
N SER A 49 16.37 6.71 -9.94
CA SER A 49 15.89 6.36 -11.29
C SER A 49 14.71 5.39 -11.26
N ASN A 50 13.78 5.58 -12.19
CA ASN A 50 12.63 4.70 -12.36
C ASN A 50 13.00 3.28 -12.81
N TRP A 51 14.22 3.06 -13.29
CA TRP A 51 14.75 1.72 -13.58
C TRP A 51 14.64 0.75 -12.41
N TRP A 52 14.77 1.24 -11.17
CA TRP A 52 14.58 0.40 -9.98
C TRP A 52 13.19 -0.24 -9.93
N GLY A 53 12.18 0.40 -10.53
CA GLY A 53 10.83 -0.14 -10.64
C GLY A 53 10.74 -1.48 -11.38
N ALA A 54 11.63 -1.73 -12.35
CA ALA A 54 11.67 -2.98 -13.13
C ALA A 54 11.89 -4.22 -12.24
N LEU A 55 12.68 -4.07 -11.18
CA LEU A 55 12.94 -5.11 -10.20
C LEU A 55 12.02 -4.98 -8.97
N LEU A 56 11.86 -3.76 -8.47
CA LEU A 56 11.21 -3.49 -7.19
C LEU A 56 9.72 -3.80 -7.22
N LEU A 57 8.98 -3.41 -8.27
CA LEU A 57 7.53 -3.65 -8.33
C LEU A 57 7.15 -5.12 -8.44
N PRO A 58 7.80 -5.95 -9.30
CA PRO A 58 7.56 -7.39 -9.32
C PRO A 58 7.86 -8.04 -7.97
N PHE A 59 9.00 -7.68 -7.36
CA PHE A 59 9.42 -8.24 -6.08
C PHE A 59 8.44 -7.89 -4.95
N LEU A 60 8.07 -6.61 -4.81
CA LEU A 60 7.11 -6.17 -3.80
C LEU A 60 5.74 -6.78 -4.02
N SER A 61 5.27 -6.85 -5.26
CA SER A 61 3.99 -7.50 -5.59
C SER A 61 3.99 -8.95 -5.13
N TRP A 62 5.05 -9.70 -5.44
CA TRP A 62 5.19 -11.08 -5.01
C TRP A 62 5.24 -11.22 -3.48
N ALA A 63 6.07 -10.42 -2.81
CA ALA A 63 6.26 -10.48 -1.37
C ALA A 63 4.96 -10.14 -0.61
N LEU A 64 4.29 -9.04 -0.97
CA LEU A 64 3.05 -8.60 -0.33
C LEU A 64 1.90 -9.56 -0.62
N LEU A 65 1.77 -10.09 -1.85
CA LEU A 65 0.77 -11.11 -2.16
C LEU A 65 1.01 -12.41 -1.41
N LYS A 66 2.28 -12.80 -1.18
CA LYS A 66 2.61 -13.96 -0.33
C LYS A 66 2.10 -13.76 1.10
N LEU A 67 2.28 -12.58 1.69
CA LEU A 67 1.76 -12.26 3.02
C LEU A 67 0.22 -12.33 3.06
N ILE A 68 -0.44 -11.75 2.06
CA ILE A 68 -1.91 -11.76 1.92
C ILE A 68 -2.42 -13.20 1.80
N LYS A 69 -1.82 -13.99 0.91
CA LYS A 69 -2.19 -15.40 0.67
C LYS A 69 -2.04 -16.23 1.94
N ASN A 70 -0.90 -16.12 2.62
CA ASN A 70 -0.67 -16.85 3.86
C ASN A 70 -1.71 -16.52 4.93
N ARG A 71 -2.11 -15.25 5.04
CA ARG A 71 -3.18 -14.83 5.96
C ARG A 71 -4.54 -15.46 5.61
N ILE A 72 -4.90 -15.51 4.32
CA ILE A 72 -6.17 -16.10 3.88
C ILE A 72 -6.18 -17.62 4.12
N VAL A 73 -5.10 -18.32 3.75
CA VAL A 73 -5.00 -19.79 3.87
C VAL A 73 -5.02 -20.22 5.35
N ASN A 74 -4.33 -19.49 6.22
CA ASN A 74 -4.26 -19.80 7.65
C ASN A 74 -5.52 -19.38 8.43
N SER A 75 -6.50 -18.76 7.77
CA SER A 75 -7.78 -18.40 8.41
C SER A 75 -8.79 -19.56 8.31
N PRO A 76 -9.74 -19.67 9.26
CA PRO A 76 -10.80 -20.68 9.24
C PRO A 76 -11.53 -20.68 7.90
N GLU A 77 -11.84 -21.87 7.37
CA GLU A 77 -12.45 -22.06 6.04
C GLU A 77 -13.70 -21.18 5.83
N GLU A 78 -14.57 -21.13 6.84
CA GLU A 78 -15.80 -20.34 6.87
C GLU A 78 -15.58 -18.84 6.69
N SER A 79 -14.45 -18.32 7.20
CA SER A 79 -14.11 -16.89 7.14
C SER A 79 -13.40 -16.48 5.84
N ARG A 80 -12.86 -17.45 5.07
CA ARG A 80 -12.04 -17.17 3.88
C ARG A 80 -12.75 -16.33 2.80
N PRO A 81 -14.04 -16.56 2.45
CA PRO A 81 -14.71 -15.76 1.43
C PRO A 81 -14.82 -14.27 1.81
N LEU A 82 -15.22 -14.00 3.06
CA LEU A 82 -15.34 -12.64 3.59
C LEU A 82 -13.98 -11.94 3.64
N LEU A 83 -12.95 -12.63 4.13
CA LEU A 83 -11.58 -12.09 4.18
C LEU A 83 -11.03 -11.79 2.79
N THR A 84 -11.30 -12.66 1.80
CA THR A 84 -10.87 -12.43 0.42
C THR A 84 -11.56 -11.21 -0.18
N LYS A 85 -12.87 -11.06 0.04
CA LYS A 85 -13.61 -9.87 -0.36
C LYS A 85 -13.04 -8.60 0.29
N GLN A 86 -12.74 -8.65 1.59
CA GLN A 86 -12.14 -7.53 2.31
C GLN A 86 -10.77 -7.13 1.75
N VAL A 87 -9.92 -8.11 1.41
CA VAL A 87 -8.61 -7.90 0.78
C VAL A 87 -8.76 -7.16 -0.54
N ILE A 88 -9.67 -7.63 -1.41
CA ILE A 88 -9.91 -7.01 -2.72
C ILE A 88 -10.41 -5.58 -2.56
N ILE A 89 -11.40 -5.36 -1.69
CA ILE A 89 -11.94 -4.01 -1.43
C ILE A 89 -10.83 -3.09 -0.91
N SER A 90 -10.00 -3.55 0.02
CA SER A 90 -8.92 -2.74 0.60
C SER A 90 -7.82 -2.41 -0.43
N LEU A 91 -7.48 -3.36 -1.30
CA LEU A 91 -6.57 -3.14 -2.42
C LEU A 91 -7.12 -2.09 -3.38
N VAL A 92 -8.40 -2.19 -3.76
CA VAL A 92 -9.05 -1.24 -4.67
C VAL A 92 -9.15 0.15 -4.03
N LEU A 93 -9.54 0.24 -2.76
CA LEU A 93 -9.64 1.52 -2.04
C LEU A 93 -8.28 2.21 -1.95
N SER A 94 -7.22 1.49 -1.60
CA SER A 94 -5.87 2.07 -1.55
C SER A 94 -5.34 2.48 -2.92
N LEU A 95 -5.69 1.72 -3.98
CA LEU A 95 -5.36 2.08 -5.35
C LEU A 95 -6.04 3.40 -5.76
N ILE A 96 -7.34 3.53 -5.50
CA ILE A 96 -8.10 4.76 -5.79
C ILE A 96 -7.55 5.93 -4.97
N TYR A 97 -7.28 5.71 -3.69
CA TYR A 97 -6.75 6.74 -2.80
C TYR A 97 -5.38 7.24 -3.26
N GLY A 98 -4.46 6.32 -3.56
CA GLY A 98 -3.14 6.67 -4.07
C GLY A 98 -3.21 7.31 -5.47
N ALA A 99 -4.14 6.91 -6.32
CA ALA A 99 -4.35 7.55 -7.62
C ALA A 99 -4.86 9.00 -7.47
N ILE A 100 -5.80 9.25 -6.56
CA ILE A 100 -6.26 10.61 -6.26
C ILE A 100 -5.09 11.44 -5.73
N LEU A 101 -4.33 10.90 -4.77
CA LEU A 101 -3.17 11.59 -4.21
C LEU A 101 -2.10 11.90 -5.28
N SER A 102 -1.76 10.93 -6.14
CA SER A 102 -0.74 11.10 -7.17
C SER A 102 -1.17 12.11 -8.23
N LEU A 103 -2.43 12.07 -8.66
CA LEU A 103 -2.99 13.05 -9.58
C LEU A 103 -3.07 14.45 -8.97
N SER A 104 -3.48 14.57 -7.70
CA SER A 104 -3.48 15.86 -7.00
C SER A 104 -2.09 16.48 -6.96
N PHE A 105 -1.05 15.66 -6.73
CA PHE A 105 0.32 16.14 -6.78
C PHE A 105 0.76 16.52 -8.20
N LEU A 106 0.47 15.67 -9.19
CA LEU A 106 0.83 15.90 -10.60
C LEU A 106 0.23 17.21 -11.14
N TYR A 107 -1.02 17.53 -10.79
CA TYR A 107 -1.70 18.76 -11.19
C TYR A 107 -1.37 19.98 -10.30
N GLY A 108 -0.47 19.85 -9.34
CA GLY A 108 -0.04 20.97 -8.48
C GLY A 108 -1.05 21.36 -7.39
N TYR A 109 -2.04 20.53 -7.08
CA TYR A 109 -2.95 20.74 -5.96
C TYR A 109 -2.29 20.37 -4.62
N SER A 110 -1.28 21.15 -4.23
CA SER A 110 -0.47 20.94 -3.02
C SER A 110 -1.29 20.91 -1.74
N GLU A 111 -2.33 21.75 -1.64
CA GLU A 111 -3.23 21.78 -0.47
C GLU A 111 -4.02 20.47 -0.31
N VAL A 112 -4.37 19.82 -1.41
CA VAL A 112 -5.10 18.55 -1.37
C VAL A 112 -4.16 17.41 -1.01
N SER A 113 -2.98 17.36 -1.65
CA SER A 113 -2.00 16.29 -1.39
C SER A 113 -1.39 16.38 0.01
N SER A 114 -1.19 17.59 0.55
CA SER A 114 -0.69 17.83 1.91
C SER A 114 -1.67 17.38 3.00
N VAL A 115 -2.97 17.37 2.71
CA VAL A 115 -4.01 16.86 3.62
C VAL A 115 -4.21 15.35 3.44
N LEU A 116 -4.27 14.87 2.20
CA LEU A 116 -4.50 13.45 1.92
C LEU A 116 -3.38 12.58 2.49
N PHE A 117 -2.12 12.91 2.23
CA PHE A 117 -1.01 12.05 2.65
C PHE A 117 -1.01 11.73 4.18
N PRO A 118 -1.04 12.71 5.10
CA PRO A 118 -1.17 12.45 6.53
C PRO A 118 -2.58 11.96 6.93
N GLY A 119 -3.61 12.25 6.13
CA GLY A 119 -4.98 11.77 6.35
C GLY A 119 -5.11 10.24 6.43
N ILE A 120 -4.14 9.49 5.89
CA ILE A 120 -4.04 8.03 6.06
C ILE A 120 -4.00 7.65 7.55
N LEU A 121 -3.35 8.45 8.40
CA LEU A 121 -3.26 8.20 9.85
C LEU A 121 -4.61 8.37 10.55
N CYS A 122 -5.52 9.20 10.03
CA CYS A 122 -6.88 9.30 10.54
C CYS A 122 -7.64 7.99 10.29
N PHE A 123 -7.47 7.36 9.13
CA PHE A 123 -8.03 6.03 8.87
C PHE A 123 -7.41 4.95 9.75
N ALA A 124 -6.13 5.09 10.11
CA ALA A 124 -5.43 4.17 11.00
C ALA A 124 -6.02 4.10 12.42
N LEU A 125 -6.79 5.11 12.85
CA LEU A 125 -7.50 5.09 14.13
C LEU A 125 -8.52 3.93 14.21
N PHE A 126 -9.13 3.58 13.08
CA PHE A 126 -10.24 2.61 12.99
C PHE A 126 -9.87 1.36 12.19
N PHE A 127 -9.01 1.51 11.18
CA PHE A 127 -8.68 0.46 10.21
C PHE A 127 -7.19 0.09 10.25
N ARG A 128 -6.88 -1.17 9.94
CA ARG A 128 -5.50 -1.67 9.87
C ARG A 128 -4.90 -1.34 8.50
N VAL A 129 -4.74 -0.04 8.21
CA VAL A 129 -4.24 0.44 6.90
C VAL A 129 -2.77 0.09 6.63
N TYR A 130 -2.03 -0.37 7.65
CA TYR A 130 -0.69 -0.94 7.52
C TYR A 130 -0.66 -2.36 6.91
N ARG A 131 -1.83 -2.94 6.57
CA ARG A 131 -1.88 -4.27 5.97
C ARG A 131 -1.35 -4.28 4.54
N ALA A 132 -0.78 -5.42 4.15
CA ALA A 132 -0.12 -5.62 2.86
C ALA A 132 -0.99 -5.24 1.65
N GLU A 133 -2.30 -5.48 1.68
CA GLU A 133 -3.20 -5.10 0.59
C GLU A 133 -3.35 -3.59 0.39
N PHE A 134 -3.29 -2.78 1.46
CA PHE A 134 -3.29 -1.32 1.35
C PHE A 134 -1.95 -0.81 0.85
N ILE A 135 -0.84 -1.37 1.36
CA ILE A 135 0.52 -1.02 0.94
C ILE A 135 0.69 -1.29 -0.56
N LEU A 136 0.25 -2.47 -1.03
CA LEU A 136 0.39 -2.85 -2.44
C LEU A 136 -0.40 -1.90 -3.36
N GLY A 137 -1.66 -1.61 -3.04
CA GLY A 137 -2.48 -0.71 -3.87
C GLY A 137 -1.95 0.72 -3.89
N PHE A 138 -1.48 1.23 -2.74
CA PHE A 138 -0.86 2.54 -2.66
C PHE A 138 0.43 2.64 -3.49
N ILE A 139 1.35 1.66 -3.36
CA ILE A 139 2.60 1.66 -4.13
C ILE A 139 2.31 1.61 -5.63
N MET A 140 1.44 0.72 -6.09
CA MET A 140 1.14 0.58 -7.51
C MET A 140 0.54 1.85 -8.13
N SER A 141 -0.41 2.49 -7.44
CA SER A 141 -1.06 3.71 -7.95
C SER A 141 -0.11 4.91 -8.02
N MET A 142 0.73 5.08 -7.01
CA MET A 142 1.70 6.17 -6.95
C MET A 142 2.89 5.96 -7.91
N SER A 143 3.21 4.70 -8.27
CA SER A 143 4.41 4.37 -9.05
C SER A 143 4.41 4.90 -10.48
N PHE A 144 3.23 5.19 -11.04
CA PHE A 144 3.14 5.80 -12.37
C PHE A 144 3.65 7.25 -12.40
N VAL A 145 3.53 7.99 -11.28
CA VAL A 145 3.91 9.41 -11.20
C VAL A 145 5.28 9.60 -10.59
N PHE A 146 5.66 8.77 -9.60
CA PHE A 146 6.86 8.96 -8.78
C PHE A 146 7.92 7.87 -8.93
N GLY A 147 7.69 6.91 -9.83
CA GLY A 147 8.46 5.67 -9.86
C GLY A 147 8.19 4.79 -8.64
N ALA A 148 8.83 3.63 -8.57
CA ALA A 148 8.54 2.65 -7.53
C ALA A 148 9.18 2.95 -6.17
N VAL A 149 10.34 3.62 -6.16
CA VAL A 149 11.18 3.75 -4.95
C VAL A 149 10.56 4.71 -3.95
N LEU A 150 10.18 5.93 -4.37
CA LEU A 150 9.57 6.93 -3.49
C LEU A 150 8.29 6.40 -2.82
N PRO A 151 7.30 5.88 -3.56
CA PRO A 151 6.10 5.31 -2.96
C PRO A 151 6.40 4.16 -2.01
N THR A 152 7.42 3.35 -2.27
CA THR A 152 7.81 2.26 -1.36
C THR A 152 8.32 2.80 -0.03
N ILE A 153 9.19 3.81 -0.05
CA ILE A 153 9.71 4.47 1.16
C ILE A 153 8.56 5.09 1.95
N PHE A 154 7.70 5.88 1.29
CA PHE A 154 6.57 6.53 1.95
C PHE A 154 5.51 5.54 2.45
N ALA A 155 5.23 4.48 1.70
CA ALA A 155 4.31 3.42 2.13
C ALA A 155 4.84 2.69 3.36
N ALA A 156 6.14 2.40 3.43
CA ALA A 156 6.76 1.78 4.60
C ALA A 156 6.67 2.70 5.83
N LEU A 157 6.99 3.99 5.66
CA LEU A 157 6.88 5.00 6.71
C LEU A 157 5.43 5.12 7.24
N ILE A 158 4.47 5.29 6.34
CA ILE A 158 3.05 5.44 6.70
C ILE A 158 2.48 4.14 7.28
N ALA A 159 2.88 2.97 6.77
CA ALA A 159 2.47 1.70 7.35
C ALA A 159 2.98 1.55 8.79
N PHE A 160 4.24 1.90 9.05
CA PHE A 160 4.79 1.88 10.41
C PHE A 160 4.04 2.85 11.33
N ALA A 161 3.87 4.11 10.92
CA ALA A 161 3.13 5.10 11.70
C ALA A 161 1.68 4.66 11.95
N SER A 162 1.01 4.13 10.93
CA SER A 162 -0.36 3.62 11.04
C SER A 162 -0.48 2.42 11.96
N ALA A 163 0.53 1.54 12.00
CA ALA A 163 0.56 0.43 12.95
C ALA A 163 0.66 0.95 14.38
N VAL A 164 1.56 1.90 14.64
CA VAL A 164 1.71 2.54 15.95
C VAL A 164 0.39 3.17 16.40
N VAL A 165 -0.22 4.00 15.54
CA VAL A 165 -1.51 4.65 15.83
C VAL A 165 -2.58 3.62 16.17
N TYR A 166 -2.77 2.60 15.33
CA TYR A 166 -3.79 1.57 15.54
C TYR A 166 -3.60 0.78 16.84
N PHE A 167 -2.36 0.41 17.17
CA PHE A 167 -2.09 -0.35 18.39
C PHE A 167 -2.31 0.49 19.64
N ILE A 168 -1.91 1.76 19.63
CA ILE A 168 -2.13 2.68 20.75
C ILE A 168 -3.63 2.91 20.97
N THR A 169 -4.39 3.22 19.90
CA THR A 169 -5.83 3.47 20.03
C THR A 169 -6.57 2.23 20.53
N HIS A 170 -6.23 1.05 19.99
CA HIS A 170 -6.85 -0.19 20.41
C HIS A 170 -6.51 -0.56 21.86
N PHE A 171 -5.25 -0.36 22.27
CA PHE A 171 -4.82 -0.58 23.65
C PHE A 171 -5.60 0.31 24.64
N ILE A 172 -5.72 1.61 24.33
CA ILE A 172 -6.50 2.57 25.14
C ILE A 172 -7.96 2.12 25.21
N TRP A 173 -8.56 1.77 24.07
CA TRP A 173 -9.96 1.34 24.00
C TRP A 173 -10.23 0.11 24.87
N VAL A 174 -9.38 -0.93 24.77
CA VAL A 174 -9.52 -2.15 25.57
C VAL A 174 -9.38 -1.84 27.06
N LYS A 175 -8.40 -1.02 27.45
CA LYS A 175 -8.19 -0.62 28.85
C LYS A 175 -9.35 0.22 29.41
N MET A 176 -9.92 1.12 28.61
CA MET A 176 -11.11 1.89 29.02
C MET A 176 -12.34 0.99 29.20
N ARG A 177 -12.50 -0.01 28.32
CA ARG A 177 -13.60 -0.97 28.44
C ARG A 177 -13.48 -1.84 29.68
N SER A 178 -12.28 -2.31 30.02
CA SER A 178 -12.07 -3.12 31.24
C SER A 178 -12.37 -2.35 32.52
N VAL A 179 -11.95 -1.07 32.61
CA VAL A 179 -12.23 -0.21 33.77
C VAL A 179 -13.74 0.03 33.97
N LYS A 180 -14.50 0.21 32.87
CA LYS A 180 -15.95 0.39 32.95
C LYS A 180 -16.66 -0.88 33.45
N VAL A 181 -16.22 -2.07 33.04
CA VAL A 181 -16.80 -3.34 33.50
C VAL A 181 -16.56 -3.55 34.98
N THR A 182 -15.35 -3.26 35.49
CA THR A 182 -15.05 -3.37 36.93
C THR A 182 -15.89 -2.42 37.80
N LYS A 183 -16.17 -1.20 37.32
CA LYS A 183 -17.03 -0.23 38.04
C LYS A 183 -18.52 -0.60 38.06
N GLN A 184 -18.99 -1.47 37.17
CA GLN A 184 -20.38 -1.95 37.18
C GLN A 184 -20.58 -3.21 38.04
N ALA A 185 -19.49 -3.87 38.42
CA ALA A 185 -19.49 -5.08 39.24
C ALA A 185 -19.20 -4.82 40.73
N ALA A 186 -18.96 -3.56 41.10
CA ALA A 186 -18.75 -3.09 42.48
C ALA A 186 -19.91 -2.18 42.89
#